data_AF-A0A957NXW7-F1
#
_entry.id   AF-A0A957NXW7-F1
#
_cell.length_a   1.000
_cell.length_b   1.000
_cell.length_c   1.000
_cell.angle_alpha   90.00
_cell.angle_beta   90.00
_cell.angle_gamma   90.00
#
_symmetry.space_group_name_H-M   'P 1'
#
loop_
_entity.id
_entity.type
_entity.pdbx_description
1 polymer ?
#
loop_
_entity_poly.entity_id
_entity_poly.type
_entity_poly.pdbx_seq_one_letter_code
_entity_poly.pdbx_strand_id
1 'polypeptide(L)'
;GEERAHAAARQRGLVAAVEDLIESGGFVKFNVDPDRIRRLVAYLYQIDWQVFVEAEQARHHERVEEPNQALEATYQEAYARRSEIARRVEHYSHIGIFTFVHNYHRNWVAPEHGRDACMVQQAMVDIIFPLTPHAEIWEEYQAFAPAKLPEPIWQFSRQRYLWAKDQWPNLSGRITTIWTLQDFGLLPQELDVNTVISVADGRQHKLVKIHTSSTAEGMEVEKETLHAAGEPDR
;
A
#
# COMPACT_ATOMS: atom_id res chain seq x y z
N GLY A 1 4.30 -39.97 1.96
CA GLY A 1 4.52 -39.72 0.52
C GLY A 1 3.48 -38.76 0.01
N GLU A 2 2.22 -39.10 0.23
CA GLU A 2 1.04 -38.34 -0.17
C GLU A 2 0.95 -36.93 0.46
N GLU A 3 1.03 -36.79 1.78
CA GLU A 3 0.98 -35.47 2.44
C GLU A 3 2.05 -34.51 1.92
N ARG A 4 3.26 -35.01 1.64
CA ARG A 4 4.35 -34.21 1.05
C ARG A 4 4.02 -33.77 -0.37
N ALA A 5 3.36 -34.62 -1.17
CA ALA A 5 2.93 -34.27 -2.51
C ALA A 5 1.83 -33.20 -2.49
N HIS A 6 0.82 -33.33 -1.61
CA HIS A 6 -0.21 -32.32 -1.41
C HIS A 6 0.37 -30.98 -0.90
N ALA A 7 1.32 -31.03 0.04
CA ALA A 7 2.01 -29.82 0.51
C ALA A 7 2.78 -29.12 -0.63
N ALA A 8 3.44 -29.88 -1.51
CA ALA A 8 4.14 -29.33 -2.66
C ALA A 8 3.18 -28.72 -3.70
N ALA A 9 2.07 -29.40 -4.01
CA ALA A 9 1.03 -28.89 -4.90
C ALA A 9 0.41 -27.59 -4.37
N ARG A 10 0.12 -27.55 -3.06
CA ARG A 10 -0.35 -26.33 -2.37
C ARG A 10 0.64 -25.17 -2.52
N GLN A 11 1.93 -25.42 -2.27
CA GLN A 11 2.96 -24.39 -2.39
C GLN A 11 3.07 -23.86 -3.82
N ARG A 12 3.08 -24.75 -4.83
CA ARG A 12 3.08 -24.33 -6.24
C ARG A 12 1.85 -23.49 -6.60
N GLY A 13 0.67 -23.85 -6.11
CA GLY A 13 -0.55 -23.08 -6.34
C GLY A 13 -0.48 -21.67 -5.75
N LEU A 14 0.02 -21.54 -4.52
CA LEU A 14 0.23 -20.24 -3.88
C LEU A 14 1.28 -19.39 -4.62
N VAL A 15 2.40 -20.00 -5.03
CA VAL A 15 3.46 -19.30 -5.78
C VAL A 15 2.95 -18.81 -7.12
N ALA A 16 2.24 -19.64 -7.87
CA ALA A 16 1.62 -19.24 -9.14
C ALA A 16 0.65 -18.06 -8.95
N ALA A 17 -0.18 -18.08 -7.90
CA ALA A 17 -1.07 -16.96 -7.60
C ALA A 17 -0.31 -15.65 -7.29
N VAL A 18 0.86 -15.73 -6.65
CA VAL A 18 1.71 -14.57 -6.39
C VAL A 18 2.38 -14.05 -7.66
N GLU A 19 2.95 -14.92 -8.47
CA GLU A 19 3.60 -14.50 -9.72
C GLU A 19 2.58 -13.85 -10.67
N ASP A 20 1.37 -14.40 -10.78
CA ASP A 20 0.29 -13.79 -11.56
C ASP A 20 -0.10 -12.40 -11.02
N LEU A 21 -0.15 -12.21 -9.70
CA LEU A 21 -0.41 -10.89 -9.10
C LEU A 21 0.73 -9.91 -9.35
N ILE A 22 1.98 -10.36 -9.39
CA ILE A 22 3.14 -9.53 -9.72
C ILE A 22 3.06 -9.13 -11.20
N GLU A 23 2.83 -10.10 -12.10
CA GLU A 23 2.81 -9.90 -13.55
C GLU A 23 1.62 -9.06 -14.01
N SER A 24 0.45 -9.26 -13.41
CA SER A 24 -0.74 -8.41 -13.66
C SER A 24 -0.65 -7.03 -13.02
N GLY A 25 0.40 -6.74 -12.24
CA GLY A 25 0.58 -5.45 -11.58
C GLY A 25 -0.31 -5.24 -10.34
N GLY A 26 -0.91 -6.30 -9.80
CA GLY A 26 -1.77 -6.26 -8.61
C GLY A 26 -1.09 -5.72 -7.35
N PHE A 27 0.25 -5.70 -7.34
CA PHE A 27 1.05 -5.14 -6.23
C PHE A 27 1.69 -3.78 -6.51
N VAL A 28 1.53 -3.21 -7.71
CA VAL A 28 2.21 -1.96 -8.12
C VAL A 28 1.88 -0.79 -7.19
N LYS A 29 0.66 -0.75 -6.64
CA LYS A 29 0.23 0.30 -5.69
C LYS A 29 1.09 0.36 -4.40
N PHE A 30 1.82 -0.69 -4.08
CA PHE A 30 2.63 -0.76 -2.87
C PHE A 30 4.04 -0.17 -3.04
N ASN A 31 4.52 0.12 -4.25
CA ASN A 31 5.90 0.61 -4.46
C ASN A 31 6.96 -0.21 -3.66
N VAL A 32 6.82 -1.52 -3.65
CA VAL A 32 7.72 -2.48 -2.98
C VAL A 32 8.24 -3.45 -4.01
N ASP A 33 9.52 -3.76 -3.92
CA ASP A 33 10.19 -4.70 -4.80
C ASP A 33 9.53 -6.11 -4.75
N PRO A 34 9.30 -6.77 -5.91
CA PRO A 34 8.68 -8.09 -5.97
C PRO A 34 9.35 -9.17 -5.10
N ASP A 35 10.68 -9.18 -4.94
CA ASP A 35 11.38 -10.15 -4.08
C ASP A 35 10.91 -10.04 -2.62
N ARG A 36 10.61 -8.82 -2.16
CA ARG A 36 10.10 -8.59 -0.79
C ARG A 36 8.69 -9.12 -0.61
N ILE A 37 7.86 -9.01 -1.65
CA ILE A 37 6.50 -9.59 -1.66
C ILE A 37 6.61 -11.10 -1.56
N ARG A 38 7.46 -11.73 -2.37
CA ARG A 38 7.72 -13.18 -2.32
C ARG A 38 8.16 -13.62 -0.94
N ARG A 39 9.12 -12.91 -0.32
CA ARG A 39 9.60 -13.22 1.04
C ARG A 39 8.49 -13.12 2.09
N LEU A 40 7.66 -12.07 2.02
CA LEU A 40 6.53 -11.93 2.92
C LEU A 40 5.56 -13.11 2.75
N VAL A 41 5.13 -13.42 1.53
CA VAL A 41 4.20 -14.53 1.28
C VAL A 41 4.82 -15.86 1.73
N ALA A 42 6.10 -16.10 1.42
CA ALA A 42 6.80 -17.30 1.85
C ALA A 42 6.73 -17.49 3.37
N TYR A 43 6.92 -16.41 4.13
CA TYR A 43 6.75 -16.43 5.58
C TYR A 43 5.30 -16.67 6.01
N LEU A 44 4.34 -15.93 5.44
CA LEU A 44 2.93 -15.97 5.84
C LEU A 44 2.24 -17.32 5.58
N TYR A 45 2.72 -18.07 4.58
CA TYR A 45 2.12 -19.32 4.13
C TYR A 45 3.05 -20.52 4.26
N GLN A 46 4.22 -20.34 4.89
CA GLN A 46 5.22 -21.39 5.11
C GLN A 46 5.60 -22.11 3.80
N ILE A 47 5.96 -21.31 2.80
CA ILE A 47 6.41 -21.79 1.49
C ILE A 47 7.93 -21.93 1.53
N ASP A 48 8.45 -23.03 1.01
CA ASP A 48 9.88 -23.19 0.78
C ASP A 48 10.33 -22.23 -0.32
N TRP A 49 11.36 -21.44 -0.04
CA TRP A 49 11.90 -20.47 -0.99
C TRP A 49 12.30 -21.10 -2.33
N GLN A 50 12.72 -22.36 -2.30
CA GLN A 50 13.10 -23.09 -3.50
C GLN A 50 11.96 -23.16 -4.52
N VAL A 51 10.69 -23.16 -4.09
CA VAL A 51 9.53 -23.19 -4.99
C VAL A 51 9.42 -21.90 -5.81
N PHE A 52 9.80 -20.74 -5.24
CA PHE A 52 9.87 -19.49 -6.00
C PHE A 52 11.01 -19.51 -7.02
N VAL A 53 12.17 -20.07 -6.65
CA VAL A 53 13.31 -20.22 -7.56
C VAL A 53 12.96 -21.11 -8.75
N GLU A 54 12.28 -22.24 -8.49
CA GLU A 54 11.80 -23.15 -9.52
C GLU A 54 10.75 -22.49 -10.43
N ALA A 55 9.82 -21.73 -9.86
CA ALA A 55 8.81 -21.00 -10.64
C ALA A 55 9.45 -19.93 -11.54
N GLU A 56 10.45 -19.20 -11.05
CA GLU A 56 11.18 -18.21 -11.85
C GLU A 56 11.95 -18.86 -13.01
N GLN A 57 12.59 -20.00 -12.77
CA GLN A 57 13.26 -20.78 -13.82
C GLN A 57 12.25 -21.35 -14.84
N ALA A 58 11.06 -21.72 -14.38
CA ALA A 58 9.99 -22.26 -15.21
C ALA A 58 9.17 -21.20 -15.97
N ARG A 59 9.40 -19.89 -15.75
CA ARG A 59 8.65 -18.80 -16.41
C ARG A 59 8.64 -18.84 -17.95
N HIS A 60 9.59 -19.54 -18.57
CA HIS A 60 9.65 -19.72 -20.02
C HIS A 60 8.91 -20.95 -20.53
N HIS A 61 8.30 -21.73 -19.65
CA HIS A 61 7.61 -22.97 -19.97
C HIS A 61 6.13 -22.87 -19.60
N GLU A 62 5.28 -23.57 -20.36
CA GLU A 62 3.87 -23.73 -20.01
C GLU A 62 3.74 -24.43 -18.65
N ARG A 63 2.69 -24.06 -17.91
CA ARG A 63 2.36 -24.68 -16.62
C ARG A 63 2.39 -26.20 -16.73
N VAL A 64 3.14 -26.85 -15.84
CA VAL A 64 3.11 -28.30 -15.70
C VAL A 64 1.93 -28.71 -14.84
N GLU A 65 1.05 -29.56 -15.38
CA GLU A 65 -0.09 -30.12 -14.65
C GLU A 65 0.36 -31.03 -13.50
N GLU A 66 -0.45 -31.09 -12.44
CA GLU A 66 -0.15 -31.97 -11.31
C GLU A 66 -0.32 -33.45 -11.71
N PRO A 67 0.45 -34.39 -11.13
CA PRO A 67 0.49 -35.79 -11.56
C PRO A 67 -0.85 -36.57 -11.46
N ASN A 68 -1.82 -36.03 -10.72
CA ASN A 68 -3.16 -36.60 -10.60
C ASN A 68 -4.20 -35.54 -10.20
N GLN A 69 -5.49 -35.90 -10.33
CA GLN A 69 -6.61 -35.00 -10.08
C GLN A 69 -6.70 -34.48 -8.63
N ALA A 70 -6.28 -35.27 -7.64
CA ALA A 70 -6.34 -34.86 -6.23
C ALA A 70 -5.29 -33.78 -5.91
N LEU A 71 -4.09 -33.92 -6.48
CA LEU A 71 -3.04 -32.91 -6.39
C LEU A 71 -3.41 -31.66 -7.19
N GLU A 72 -4.00 -31.83 -8.38
CA GLU A 72 -4.51 -30.71 -9.19
C GLU A 72 -5.57 -29.91 -8.42
N ALA A 73 -6.52 -30.58 -7.77
CA ALA A 73 -7.51 -29.91 -6.93
C ALA A 73 -6.86 -29.11 -5.78
N THR A 74 -5.82 -29.67 -5.14
CA THR A 74 -5.06 -29.00 -4.07
C THR A 74 -4.34 -27.76 -4.59
N TYR A 75 -3.74 -27.84 -5.78
CA TYR A 75 -3.12 -26.71 -6.45
C TYR A 75 -4.15 -25.63 -6.76
N GLN A 76 -5.30 -25.99 -7.35
CA GLN A 76 -6.34 -25.03 -7.76
C GLN A 76 -6.96 -24.32 -6.54
N GLU A 77 -7.21 -25.05 -5.46
CA GLU A 77 -7.68 -24.46 -4.20
C GLU A 77 -6.68 -23.43 -3.66
N ALA A 78 -5.38 -23.78 -3.66
CA ALA A 78 -4.32 -22.88 -3.23
C ALA A 78 -4.20 -21.64 -4.13
N TYR A 79 -4.27 -21.84 -5.45
CA TYR A 79 -4.22 -20.77 -6.45
C TYR A 79 -5.41 -19.80 -6.32
N ALA A 80 -6.61 -20.33 -6.02
CA ALA A 80 -7.81 -19.53 -5.83
C ALA A 80 -7.73 -18.55 -4.63
N ARG A 81 -6.75 -18.70 -3.74
CA ARG A 81 -6.51 -17.78 -2.61
C ARG A 81 -5.84 -16.47 -3.00
N ARG A 82 -5.70 -16.18 -4.30
CA ARG A 82 -5.08 -14.96 -4.84
C ARG A 82 -5.55 -13.66 -4.16
N SER A 83 -6.87 -13.47 -4.02
CA SER A 83 -7.43 -12.27 -3.39
C SER A 83 -7.09 -12.16 -1.90
N GLU A 84 -7.00 -13.29 -1.20
CA GLU A 84 -6.57 -13.33 0.20
C GLU A 84 -5.11 -12.92 0.35
N ILE A 85 -4.23 -13.42 -0.54
CA ILE A 85 -2.81 -13.05 -0.57
C ILE A 85 -2.66 -11.55 -0.78
N ALA A 86 -3.34 -10.99 -1.79
CA ALA A 86 -3.32 -9.56 -2.08
C ALA A 86 -3.71 -8.73 -0.85
N ARG A 87 -4.82 -9.07 -0.19
CA ARG A 87 -5.31 -8.40 1.01
C ARG A 87 -4.33 -8.48 2.19
N ARG A 88 -3.66 -9.61 2.39
CA ARG A 88 -2.65 -9.74 3.47
C ARG A 88 -1.41 -8.89 3.20
N VAL A 89 -0.94 -8.84 1.96
CA VAL A 89 0.17 -7.98 1.55
C VAL A 89 -0.21 -6.51 1.74
N GLU A 90 -1.43 -6.13 1.35
CA GLU A 90 -1.99 -4.79 1.56
C GLU A 90 -1.99 -4.39 3.03
N HIS A 91 -2.54 -5.24 3.89
CA HIS A 91 -2.58 -5.01 5.33
C HIS A 91 -1.20 -4.73 5.93
N TYR A 92 -0.18 -5.54 5.62
CA TYR A 92 1.17 -5.30 6.14
C TYR A 92 1.86 -4.09 5.49
N SER A 93 1.44 -3.70 4.29
CA SER A 93 1.88 -2.46 3.66
C SER A 93 1.31 -1.25 4.41
N HIS A 94 0.02 -1.28 4.75
CA HIS A 94 -0.65 -0.22 5.51
C HIS A 94 -0.04 -0.04 6.89
N ILE A 95 0.26 -1.13 7.61
CA ILE A 95 0.93 -1.07 8.92
C ILE A 95 2.23 -0.26 8.88
N GLY A 96 3.04 -0.42 7.83
CA GLY A 96 4.28 0.35 7.67
C GLY A 96 4.02 1.86 7.63
N ILE A 97 3.05 2.27 6.84
CA ILE A 97 2.68 3.68 6.65
C ILE A 97 2.00 4.24 7.90
N PHE A 98 1.06 3.50 8.49
CA PHE A 98 0.39 3.90 9.72
C PHE A 98 1.37 4.05 10.88
N THR A 99 2.40 3.19 10.95
CA THR A 99 3.49 3.36 11.92
C THR A 99 4.24 4.67 11.70
N PHE A 100 4.48 5.07 10.45
CA PHE A 100 5.09 6.37 10.13
C PHE A 100 4.21 7.53 10.58
N VAL A 101 2.93 7.56 10.18
CA VAL A 101 1.98 8.61 10.57
C VAL A 101 1.86 8.70 12.10
N HIS A 102 1.68 7.56 12.76
CA HIS A 102 1.57 7.47 14.21
C HIS A 102 2.78 8.07 14.93
N ASN A 103 3.99 7.77 14.46
CA ASN A 103 5.22 8.21 15.09
C ASN A 103 5.59 9.68 14.80
N TYR A 104 5.21 10.21 13.63
CA TYR A 104 5.74 11.50 13.14
C TYR A 104 4.73 12.64 13.09
N HIS A 105 3.40 12.39 13.11
CA HIS A 105 2.40 13.47 12.98
C HIS A 105 2.61 14.63 13.96
N ARG A 106 3.10 14.34 15.18
CA ARG A 106 3.34 15.34 16.24
C ARG A 106 4.28 16.47 15.82
N ASN A 107 5.14 16.26 14.82
CA ASN A 107 6.05 17.29 14.33
C ASN A 107 5.34 18.43 13.61
N TRP A 108 4.07 18.26 13.24
CA TRP A 108 3.29 19.26 12.49
C TRP A 108 2.05 19.75 13.23
N VAL A 109 1.81 19.26 14.45
CA VAL A 109 0.71 19.72 15.31
C VAL A 109 1.04 21.11 15.86
N ALA A 110 0.09 22.04 15.75
CA ALA A 110 0.22 23.43 16.16
C ALA A 110 -1.12 23.93 16.75
N PRO A 111 -1.45 23.55 18.00
CA PRO A 111 -2.76 23.82 18.59
C PRO A 111 -3.06 25.32 18.73
N GLU A 112 -2.03 26.13 18.97
CA GLU A 112 -2.10 27.60 19.01
C GLU A 112 -2.56 28.22 17.68
N HIS A 113 -2.41 27.49 16.58
CA HIS A 113 -2.84 27.88 15.24
C HIS A 113 -4.08 27.08 14.77
N GLY A 114 -4.75 26.36 15.68
CA GLY A 114 -5.95 25.59 15.37
C GLY A 114 -5.69 24.24 14.69
N ARG A 115 -4.43 23.80 14.59
CA ARG A 115 -4.05 22.55 13.92
C ARG A 115 -3.80 21.43 14.91
N ASP A 116 -4.80 20.56 15.08
CA ASP A 116 -4.70 19.43 16.00
C ASP A 116 -4.09 18.16 15.37
N ALA A 117 -3.95 17.11 16.19
CA ALA A 117 -3.40 15.85 15.74
C ALA A 117 -4.28 15.13 14.71
N CYS A 118 -5.60 15.24 14.81
CA CYS A 118 -6.54 14.58 13.90
C CYS A 118 -6.39 15.14 12.48
N MET A 119 -6.40 16.46 12.36
CA MET A 119 -6.23 17.19 11.10
C MET A 119 -4.90 16.82 10.41
N VAL A 120 -3.80 16.79 11.17
CA VAL A 120 -2.49 16.39 10.61
C VAL A 120 -2.50 14.94 10.13
N GLN A 121 -3.08 14.04 10.91
CA GLN A 121 -3.11 12.61 10.57
C GLN A 121 -3.97 12.33 9.33
N GLN A 122 -5.14 12.96 9.21
CA GLN A 122 -5.99 12.87 8.03
C GLN A 122 -5.25 13.33 6.78
N ALA A 123 -4.65 14.53 6.83
CA ALA A 123 -3.84 15.05 5.72
C ALA A 123 -2.71 14.08 5.35
N MET A 124 -1.94 13.58 6.33
CA MET A 124 -0.87 12.60 6.10
C MET A 124 -1.37 11.35 5.38
N VAL A 125 -2.48 10.77 5.85
CA VAL A 125 -3.06 9.56 5.27
C VAL A 125 -3.52 9.83 3.83
N ASP A 126 -4.20 10.93 3.55
CA ASP A 126 -4.71 11.21 2.21
C ASP A 126 -3.65 11.40 1.14
N ILE A 127 -2.55 12.04 1.52
CA ILE A 127 -1.41 12.28 0.64
C ILE A 127 -0.69 10.97 0.36
N ILE A 128 -0.49 10.13 1.37
CA ILE A 128 0.29 8.91 1.25
C ILE A 128 -0.53 7.78 0.61
N PHE A 129 -1.86 7.84 0.71
CA PHE A 129 -2.82 6.93 0.07
C PHE A 129 -3.68 7.65 -0.99
N PRO A 130 -3.10 8.08 -2.11
CA PRO A 130 -3.82 8.79 -3.17
C PRO A 130 -4.77 7.90 -3.98
N LEU A 131 -4.66 6.57 -3.85
CA LEU A 131 -5.48 5.58 -4.57
C LEU A 131 -6.61 4.99 -3.72
N THR A 132 -6.58 5.17 -2.40
CA THR A 132 -7.59 4.62 -1.49
C THR A 132 -8.55 5.73 -1.07
N PRO A 133 -9.88 5.52 -1.11
CA PRO A 133 -10.86 6.48 -0.62
C PRO A 133 -10.56 6.93 0.82
N HIS A 134 -10.76 8.22 1.13
CA HIS A 134 -10.49 8.79 2.45
C HIS A 134 -11.18 8.00 3.57
N ALA A 135 -12.50 7.79 3.46
CA ALA A 135 -13.29 7.13 4.49
C ALA A 135 -12.76 5.72 4.83
N GLU A 136 -12.39 4.95 3.81
CA GLU A 136 -11.86 3.59 3.96
C GLU A 136 -10.51 3.60 4.70
N ILE A 137 -9.56 4.39 4.20
CA ILE A 137 -8.21 4.40 4.79
C ILE A 137 -8.18 5.09 6.16
N TRP A 138 -9.05 6.06 6.39
CA TRP A 138 -9.19 6.74 7.67
C TRP A 138 -9.76 5.79 8.74
N GLU A 139 -10.80 5.02 8.41
CA GLU A 139 -11.33 3.98 9.30
C GLU A 139 -10.25 2.93 9.64
N GLU A 140 -9.50 2.47 8.64
CA GLU A 140 -8.38 1.55 8.87
C GLU A 140 -7.29 2.14 9.77
N TYR A 141 -6.94 3.43 9.57
CA TYR A 141 -5.96 4.11 10.41
C TYR A 141 -6.47 4.33 11.83
N GLN A 142 -7.76 4.63 12.03
CA GLN A 142 -8.35 4.76 13.36
C GLN A 142 -8.36 3.42 14.11
N ALA A 143 -8.55 2.31 13.40
CA ALA A 143 -8.46 0.96 13.96
C ALA A 143 -7.01 0.49 14.20
N PHE A 144 -6.01 1.20 13.67
CA PHE A 144 -4.62 0.81 13.79
C PHE A 144 -4.10 0.98 15.23
N ALA A 145 -3.53 -0.10 15.76
CA ALA A 145 -2.78 -0.10 17.00
C ALA A 145 -1.34 -0.56 16.75
N PRO A 146 -0.31 0.20 17.19
CA PRO A 146 1.08 -0.24 17.11
C PRO A 146 1.28 -1.59 17.80
N ALA A 147 1.79 -2.57 17.05
CA ALA A 147 2.06 -3.90 17.55
C ALA A 147 3.47 -4.34 17.19
N LYS A 148 4.06 -5.20 18.03
CA LYS A 148 5.32 -5.87 17.69
C LYS A 148 5.04 -6.95 16.65
N LEU A 149 5.60 -6.77 15.46
CA LEU A 149 5.52 -7.74 14.38
C LEU A 149 6.73 -8.67 14.39
N PRO A 150 6.57 -9.93 13.94
CA PRO A 150 7.71 -10.79 13.62
C PRO A 150 8.66 -10.11 12.65
N GLU A 151 9.96 -10.35 12.81
CA GLU A 151 11.01 -9.67 12.03
C GLU A 151 10.79 -9.75 10.50
N PRO A 152 10.40 -10.89 9.89
CA PRO A 152 10.15 -10.95 8.45
C PRO A 152 9.01 -10.03 7.99
N ILE A 153 7.94 -9.93 8.79
CA ILE A 153 6.81 -9.03 8.51
C ILE A 153 7.25 -7.59 8.70
N TRP A 154 7.97 -7.29 9.79
CA TRP A 154 8.46 -5.95 10.04
C TRP A 154 9.41 -5.46 8.94
N GLN A 155 10.31 -6.30 8.43
CA GLN A 155 11.19 -5.94 7.32
C GLN A 155 10.41 -5.54 6.06
N PHE A 156 9.27 -6.19 5.79
CA PHE A 156 8.36 -5.78 4.72
C PHE A 156 7.69 -4.43 5.04
N SER A 157 7.02 -4.31 6.18
CA SER A 157 6.32 -3.08 6.59
C SER A 157 7.27 -1.88 6.68
N ARG A 158 8.51 -2.10 7.12
CA ARG A 158 9.55 -1.08 7.23
C ARG A 158 9.90 -0.45 5.89
N GLN A 159 9.78 -1.16 4.77
CA GLN A 159 10.00 -0.57 3.45
C GLN A 159 8.92 0.45 3.11
N ARG A 160 7.65 0.15 3.39
CA ARG A 160 6.54 1.10 3.22
C ARG A 160 6.66 2.28 4.17
N TYR A 161 7.12 2.03 5.40
CA TYR A 161 7.47 3.09 6.35
C TYR A 161 8.55 4.02 5.78
N LEU A 162 9.65 3.46 5.27
CA LEU A 162 10.77 4.25 4.73
C LEU A 162 10.35 5.00 3.47
N TRP A 163 9.62 4.34 2.58
CA TRP A 163 9.03 4.98 1.41
C TRP A 163 8.14 6.15 1.83
N ALA A 164 7.21 5.97 2.79
CA ALA A 164 6.36 7.04 3.29
C ALA A 164 7.18 8.18 3.89
N LYS A 165 8.22 7.85 4.66
CA LYS A 165 9.15 8.83 5.25
C LYS A 165 9.94 9.61 4.19
N ASP A 166 10.33 8.98 3.09
CA ASP A 166 11.08 9.61 2.00
C ASP A 166 10.17 10.41 1.06
N GLN A 167 8.95 9.93 0.83
CA GLN A 167 7.94 10.65 0.06
C GLN A 167 7.39 11.84 0.83
N TRP A 168 7.24 11.73 2.16
CA TRP A 168 6.59 12.76 2.95
C TRP A 168 7.22 14.14 2.80
N PRO A 169 8.54 14.37 2.92
CA PRO A 169 9.13 15.69 2.68
C PRO A 169 8.84 16.25 1.28
N ASN A 170 8.85 15.39 0.26
CA ASN A 170 8.60 15.80 -1.12
C ASN A 170 7.12 16.14 -1.37
N LEU A 171 6.20 15.39 -0.78
CA LEU A 171 4.76 15.58 -0.92
C LEU A 171 4.21 16.67 0.02
N SER A 172 4.75 16.76 1.24
CA SER A 172 4.31 17.67 2.28
C SER A 172 4.89 19.07 2.15
N GLY A 173 5.99 19.28 1.42
CA GLY A 173 6.65 20.59 1.32
C GLY A 173 5.67 21.74 1.05
N ARG A 174 4.72 21.52 0.12
CA ARG A 174 3.65 22.50 -0.20
C ARG A 174 2.70 22.73 0.96
N ILE A 175 2.26 21.67 1.63
CA ILE A 175 1.32 21.74 2.75
C ILE A 175 1.98 22.36 3.97
N THR A 176 3.21 21.96 4.29
CA THR A 176 3.99 22.57 5.37
C THR A 176 4.26 24.05 5.10
N THR A 177 4.50 24.45 3.83
CA THR A 177 4.61 25.86 3.48
C THR A 177 3.28 26.59 3.66
N ILE A 178 2.16 26.04 3.18
CA ILE A 178 0.84 26.66 3.34
C ILE A 178 0.48 26.80 4.82
N TRP A 179 0.64 25.74 5.60
CA TRP A 179 0.48 25.75 7.05
C TRP A 179 1.36 26.80 7.72
N THR A 180 2.64 26.89 7.35
CA THR A 180 3.54 27.92 7.88
C THR A 180 3.06 29.33 7.54
N LEU A 181 2.59 29.56 6.30
CA LEU A 181 2.06 30.86 5.88
C LEU A 181 0.75 31.20 6.61
N GLN A 182 -0.11 30.21 6.88
CA GLN A 182 -1.32 30.36 7.69
C GLN A 182 -0.98 30.71 9.15
N ASP A 183 0.02 30.06 9.73
CA ASP A 183 0.49 30.32 11.10
C ASP A 183 0.98 31.77 11.27
N PHE A 184 1.63 32.32 10.24
CA PHE A 184 2.04 33.73 10.20
C PHE A 184 0.92 34.71 9.80
N GLY A 185 -0.30 34.22 9.56
CA GLY A 185 -1.44 35.05 9.12
C GLY A 185 -1.27 35.64 7.72
N LEU A 186 -0.36 35.07 6.91
CA LEU A 186 -0.10 35.50 5.53
C LEU A 186 -1.08 34.86 4.53
N LEU A 187 -1.74 33.77 4.93
CA LEU A 187 -2.83 33.14 4.19
C LEU A 187 -4.06 32.95 5.07
N PRO A 188 -5.28 32.96 4.48
CA PRO A 188 -6.51 32.58 5.18
C PRO A 188 -6.41 31.14 5.72
N GLN A 189 -7.05 30.89 6.88
CA GLN A 189 -7.13 29.56 7.49
C GLN A 189 -8.04 28.60 6.69
N GLU A 190 -8.96 29.15 5.90
CA GLU A 190 -9.85 28.42 4.99
C GLU A 190 -9.24 28.46 3.58
N LEU A 191 -8.28 27.57 3.31
CA LEU A 191 -7.65 27.48 2.00
C LEU A 191 -7.44 26.03 1.61
N ASP A 192 -8.03 25.65 0.49
CA ASP A 192 -7.90 24.30 -0.05
C ASP A 192 -6.51 24.09 -0.64
N VAL A 193 -5.83 23.06 -0.16
CA VAL A 193 -4.52 22.68 -0.67
C VAL A 193 -4.68 21.59 -1.73
N ASN A 194 -4.41 21.95 -2.97
CA ASN A 194 -4.44 21.04 -4.11
C ASN A 194 -3.03 20.52 -4.42
N THR A 195 -2.83 19.21 -4.34
CA THR A 195 -1.56 18.55 -4.64
C THR A 195 -1.72 17.49 -5.72
N VAL A 196 -0.83 17.50 -6.72
CA VAL A 196 -0.76 16.45 -7.74
C VAL A 196 0.29 15.44 -7.32
N ILE A 197 -0.12 14.18 -7.17
CA ILE A 197 0.74 13.07 -6.76
C ILE A 197 0.90 12.12 -7.94
N SER A 198 2.15 11.76 -8.23
CA SER A 198 2.46 10.72 -9.19
C SER A 198 2.39 9.34 -8.53
N VAL A 199 1.64 8.42 -9.11
CA VAL A 199 1.43 7.05 -8.61
C VAL A 199 1.76 6.03 -9.70
N ALA A 200 1.93 4.76 -9.32
CA ALA A 200 2.28 3.66 -10.22
C ALA A 200 3.52 3.97 -11.09
N ASP A 201 4.64 4.30 -10.44
CA ASP A 201 5.93 4.61 -11.09
C ASP A 201 5.87 5.71 -12.17
N GLY A 202 5.02 6.72 -11.99
CA GLY A 202 4.92 7.82 -12.97
C GLY A 202 3.80 7.68 -13.99
N ARG A 203 3.08 6.56 -14.00
CA ARG A 203 2.07 6.27 -15.03
C ARG A 203 0.74 6.96 -14.80
N GLN A 204 0.46 7.41 -13.58
CA GLN A 204 -0.81 8.03 -13.25
C GLN A 204 -0.60 9.23 -12.32
N HIS A 205 -1.40 10.28 -12.52
CA HIS A 205 -1.42 11.46 -11.67
C HIS A 205 -2.76 11.56 -10.93
N LYS A 206 -2.69 11.84 -9.63
CA LYS A 206 -3.85 12.05 -8.77
C LYS A 206 -3.83 13.46 -8.20
N LEU A 207 -4.90 14.21 -8.42
CA LEU A 207 -5.15 15.45 -7.69
C LEU A 207 -5.76 15.08 -6.34
N VAL A 208 -5.13 15.52 -5.26
CA VAL A 208 -5.61 15.38 -3.87
C VAL A 208 -5.90 16.78 -3.36
N LYS A 209 -7.16 17.03 -3.01
CA LYS A 209 -7.61 18.30 -2.41
C LYS A 209 -7.71 18.14 -0.90
N ILE A 210 -7.01 18.98 -0.15
CA ILE A 210 -6.94 18.95 1.31
C ILE A 210 -7.63 20.24 1.80
N HIS A 211 -8.85 20.11 2.31
CA HIS A 211 -9.56 21.21 2.93
C HIS A 211 -8.95 21.52 4.31
N THR A 212 -8.44 22.73 4.53
CA THR A 212 -7.86 23.12 5.84
C THR A 212 -8.91 23.46 6.90
N SER A 213 -10.19 23.54 6.49
CA SER A 213 -11.33 23.69 7.38
C SER A 213 -12.19 22.42 7.31
N SER A 214 -12.07 21.55 8.32
CA SER A 214 -13.14 20.60 8.61
C SER A 214 -13.51 20.68 10.08
N THR A 215 -14.75 21.07 10.34
CA THR A 215 -15.48 20.68 11.55
C THR A 215 -15.39 19.17 11.74
N ALA A 216 -15.57 18.70 12.98
CA ALA A 216 -15.35 17.31 13.44
C ALA A 216 -15.99 16.15 12.64
N GLU A 217 -16.72 16.43 11.56
CA GLU A 217 -17.27 15.50 10.58
C GLU A 217 -16.35 15.34 9.36
N GLY A 218 -15.07 15.02 9.58
CA GLY A 218 -14.16 14.58 8.52
C GLY A 218 -13.68 15.67 7.54
N MET A 219 -12.38 15.65 7.23
CA MET A 219 -11.89 16.31 6.02
C MET A 219 -12.57 15.66 4.81
N GLU A 220 -13.38 16.41 4.06
CA GLU A 220 -13.70 16.00 2.70
C GLU A 220 -12.38 16.04 1.91
N VAL A 221 -12.01 14.93 1.29
CA VAL A 221 -10.83 14.88 0.41
C VAL A 221 -11.30 14.35 -0.92
N GLU A 222 -11.37 15.26 -1.89
CA GLU A 222 -11.64 14.89 -3.28
C GLU A 222 -10.35 14.38 -3.94
N LYS A 223 -10.45 13.20 -4.57
CA LYS A 223 -9.35 12.56 -5.31
C LYS A 223 -9.76 12.42 -6.78
N GLU A 224 -9.11 13.16 -7.67
CA GLU A 224 -9.42 13.14 -9.11
C GLU A 224 -8.26 12.51 -9.90
N THR A 225 -8.58 11.64 -10.86
CA THR A 225 -7.57 11.13 -11.80
C THR A 225 -7.34 12.16 -12.89
N LEU A 226 -6.10 12.63 -13.02
CA LEU A 226 -5.73 13.50 -14.13
C LEU A 226 -5.31 12.62 -15.31
N HIS A 227 -6.08 12.65 -16.40
CA HIS A 227 -5.67 12.07 -17.67
C HIS A 227 -4.72 13.06 -18.37
N ALA A 228 -3.63 12.54 -18.93
CA ALA A 228 -2.73 13.36 -19.72
C ALA A 228 -3.51 14.00 -20.87
N ALA A 229 -3.48 15.33 -20.97
CA ALA A 229 -3.99 16.03 -22.13
C ALA A 229 -3.11 15.67 -23.34
N GLY A 230 -3.47 14.63 -24.10
CA GLY A 230 -2.67 14.26 -25.26
C GLY A 230 -2.86 12.89 -25.91
N GLU A 231 -3.82 12.05 -25.53
CA GLU A 231 -4.17 10.88 -26.33
C GLU A 231 -5.55 11.07 -26.97
N PRO A 232 -5.64 11.27 -28.31
CA PRO A 232 -6.92 11.23 -28.98
C PRO A 232 -7.44 9.79 -28.96
N ASP A 233 -8.73 9.65 -28.65
CA ASP A 233 -9.49 8.40 -28.74
C ASP A 233 -9.10 7.63 -30.01
N ARG A 234 -8.65 6.39 -29.84
CA ARG A 234 -8.58 5.37 -30.90
C ARG A 234 -9.42 4.19 -30.51
#